data_AF-A0A949B9K5-F1
#
_entry.id   AF-A0A949B9K5-F1
#
_cell.length_a   1.000
_cell.length_b   1.000
_cell.length_c   1.000
_cell.angle_alpha   90.00
_cell.angle_beta   90.00
_cell.angle_gamma   90.00
#
_symmetry.space_group_name_H-M   'P 1'
#
loop_
_entity.id
_entity.type
_entity.pdbx_description
1 polymer ?
#
loop_
_entity_poly.entity_id
_entity_poly.type
_entity_poly.pdbx_seq_one_letter_code
_entity_poly.pdbx_strand_id
1 'polypeptide(L)'
;MLELIILILIIIGLIIHRYLTNFWEQGMLPYAMGFLMFVNIFSIIYLINFVWMFGFVLGIIIATLTFFQIVFASFLWPFLLPQLISVHKDQLSSKLFSKLTNANPFIYGSFSFLIIGLGLLTIINFFVSDYSSLTKTIVEFFDGNYITPILWIVGVAVVSNVIRSYALSKFLKRDSVKEPRVKNSEVEEATKILNEAEEKFGTDFNIVREYVEKGLDANKDQFSALIQKGGSVRKYIYTVIANVSGDLAESGQYHIYRGVLNPMGQGESLLKIFDSAMNELVKLGDTDKKNAETQKKAIRENIKSVG
;
A
#
# COMPACT_ATOMS: atom_id res chain seq x y z
N MET A 1 18.94 -13.43 -29.20
CA MET A 1 18.95 -12.07 -28.58
C MET A 1 17.55 -11.53 -28.37
N LEU A 2 16.65 -11.56 -29.36
CA LEU A 2 15.27 -11.06 -29.24
C LEU A 2 14.51 -11.66 -28.04
N GLU A 3 14.60 -12.98 -27.86
CA GLU A 3 13.95 -13.70 -26.75
C GLU A 3 14.42 -13.23 -25.37
N LEU A 4 15.72 -12.96 -25.23
CA LEU A 4 16.28 -12.41 -23.99
C LEU A 4 15.72 -11.01 -23.70
N ILE A 5 15.58 -10.17 -24.73
CA ILE A 5 14.98 -8.84 -24.61
C ILE A 5 13.52 -8.96 -24.17
N ILE A 6 12.75 -9.85 -24.80
CA ILE A 6 11.34 -10.12 -24.44
C ILE A 6 11.26 -10.59 -22.99
N LEU A 7 12.12 -11.52 -22.56
CA LEU A 7 12.15 -12.03 -21.19
C LEU A 7 12.43 -10.91 -20.17
N ILE A 8 13.41 -10.05 -20.44
CA ILE A 8 13.73 -8.89 -19.58
C ILE A 8 12.53 -7.95 -19.48
N LEU A 9 11.88 -7.64 -20.61
CA LEU A 9 10.70 -6.77 -20.63
C LEU A 9 9.50 -7.38 -19.89
N ILE A 10 9.29 -8.70 -19.98
CA ILE A 10 8.27 -9.40 -19.18
C ILE A 10 8.60 -9.27 -17.69
N ILE A 11 9.85 -9.45 -17.27
CA ILE A 11 10.27 -9.30 -15.86
C ILE A 11 10.00 -7.88 -15.36
N ILE A 12 10.37 -6.85 -16.13
CA ILE A 12 10.07 -5.44 -15.81
C ILE A 12 8.56 -5.23 -15.72
N GLY A 13 7.80 -5.76 -16.68
CA GLY A 13 6.34 -5.70 -16.69
C GLY A 13 5.71 -6.33 -15.44
N LEU A 14 6.24 -7.45 -14.95
CA LEU A 14 5.76 -8.11 -13.73
C LEU A 14 6.02 -7.28 -12.47
N ILE A 15 7.16 -6.58 -12.40
CA ILE A 15 7.48 -5.67 -11.28
C ILE A 15 6.50 -4.50 -11.26
N ILE A 16 6.29 -3.86 -12.42
CA ILE A 16 5.34 -2.75 -12.55
C ILE A 16 3.91 -3.23 -12.27
N HIS A 17 3.52 -4.39 -12.78
CA HIS A 17 2.22 -5.00 -12.53
C HIS A 17 1.95 -5.19 -11.03
N ARG A 18 2.90 -5.76 -10.27
CA ARG A 18 2.74 -5.91 -8.82
C ARG A 18 2.63 -4.56 -8.12
N TYR A 19 3.49 -3.61 -8.49
CA TYR A 19 3.43 -2.26 -7.94
C TYR A 19 2.02 -1.67 -8.14
N LEU A 20 1.50 -1.67 -9.37
CA LEU A 20 0.18 -1.12 -9.69
C LEU A 20 -0.97 -1.93 -9.06
N THR A 21 -0.83 -3.24 -8.90
CA THR A 21 -1.83 -4.09 -8.22
C THR A 21 -2.04 -3.65 -6.78
N ASN A 22 -0.97 -3.31 -6.05
CA ASN A 22 -1.11 -2.81 -4.68
C ASN A 22 -1.93 -1.50 -4.64
N PHE A 23 -1.78 -0.61 -5.62
CA PHE A 23 -2.58 0.63 -5.72
C PHE A 23 -4.02 0.35 -6.17
N TRP A 24 -4.22 -0.64 -7.02
CA TRP A 24 -5.54 -1.09 -7.46
C TRP A 24 -6.35 -1.64 -6.28
N GLU A 25 -5.75 -2.53 -5.47
CA GLU A 25 -6.36 -3.12 -4.27
C GLU A 25 -6.76 -2.05 -3.25
N GLN A 26 -6.05 -0.92 -3.22
CA GLN A 26 -6.34 0.22 -2.35
C GLN A 26 -7.37 1.20 -2.94
N GLY A 27 -7.88 0.95 -4.15
CA GLY A 27 -8.85 1.84 -4.83
C GLY A 27 -8.25 3.16 -5.32
N MET A 28 -6.92 3.25 -5.47
CA MET A 28 -6.20 4.50 -5.74
C MET A 28 -5.73 4.65 -7.19
N LEU A 29 -6.03 3.69 -8.06
CA LEU A 29 -5.73 3.82 -9.48
C LEU A 29 -6.77 4.70 -10.17
N PRO A 30 -6.35 5.68 -10.99
CA PRO A 30 -7.27 6.59 -11.68
C PRO A 30 -8.18 5.87 -12.68
N TYR A 31 -7.74 4.75 -13.26
CA TYR A 31 -8.48 3.98 -14.26
C TYR A 31 -8.41 2.47 -14.00
N ALA A 32 -9.05 2.00 -12.93
CA ALA A 32 -9.02 0.60 -12.50
C ALA A 32 -9.43 -0.40 -13.60
N MET A 33 -10.47 -0.10 -14.39
CA MET A 33 -10.91 -1.00 -15.47
C MET A 33 -9.89 -1.09 -16.61
N GLY A 34 -9.27 0.04 -17.00
CA GLY A 34 -8.22 0.05 -18.01
C GLY A 34 -7.01 -0.78 -17.56
N PHE A 35 -6.62 -0.65 -16.29
CA PHE A 35 -5.57 -1.47 -15.70
C PHE A 35 -5.86 -2.97 -15.83
N LEU A 36 -7.05 -3.43 -15.42
CA LEU A 36 -7.42 -4.85 -15.51
C LEU A 36 -7.38 -5.39 -16.94
N MET A 37 -7.84 -4.60 -17.91
CA MET A 37 -7.74 -4.96 -19.32
C MET A 37 -6.27 -5.16 -19.74
N PHE A 38 -5.40 -4.22 -19.39
CA PHE A 38 -3.96 -4.31 -19.68
C PHE A 38 -3.29 -5.50 -18.98
N VAL A 39 -3.66 -5.81 -17.74
CA VAL A 39 -3.17 -6.99 -17.01
C VAL A 39 -3.53 -8.30 -17.71
N ASN A 40 -4.76 -8.41 -18.21
CA ASN A 40 -5.20 -9.60 -18.95
C ASN A 40 -4.46 -9.74 -20.28
N ILE A 41 -4.31 -8.64 -21.04
CA ILE A 41 -3.54 -8.62 -22.28
C ILE A 41 -2.08 -9.00 -22.02
N PHE A 42 -1.46 -8.40 -21.00
CA PHE A 42 -0.10 -8.73 -20.59
C PHE A 42 0.05 -10.21 -20.25
N SER A 43 -0.95 -10.80 -19.58
CA SER A 43 -0.97 -12.21 -19.23
C SER A 43 -1.01 -13.14 -20.43
N ILE A 44 -1.84 -12.81 -21.43
CA ILE A 44 -1.90 -13.54 -22.69
C ILE A 44 -0.56 -13.41 -23.45
N ILE A 45 0.01 -12.20 -23.49
CA ILE A 45 1.28 -11.95 -24.19
C ILE A 45 2.41 -12.78 -23.59
N TYR A 46 2.63 -12.74 -22.27
CA TYR A 46 3.73 -13.53 -21.70
C TYR A 46 3.46 -15.04 -21.81
N LEU A 47 2.20 -15.49 -21.76
CA LEU A 47 1.86 -16.91 -21.96
C LEU A 47 2.28 -17.37 -23.37
N ILE A 48 1.91 -16.61 -24.40
CA ILE A 48 2.29 -16.90 -25.79
C ILE A 48 3.82 -16.95 -25.92
N ASN A 49 4.52 -15.94 -25.39
CA ASN A 49 5.97 -15.90 -25.45
C ASN A 49 6.63 -17.06 -24.70
N PHE A 50 6.13 -17.44 -23.53
CA PHE A 50 6.67 -18.59 -22.80
C PHE A 50 6.43 -19.91 -23.53
N VAL A 51 5.23 -20.12 -24.11
CA VAL A 51 4.94 -21.29 -24.96
C VAL A 51 5.84 -21.32 -26.19
N TRP A 52 6.11 -20.17 -26.80
CA TRP A 52 6.98 -20.09 -27.97
C TRP A 52 8.44 -20.37 -27.62
N MET A 53 8.98 -19.69 -26.61
CA MET A 53 10.39 -19.80 -26.19
C MET A 53 10.70 -21.17 -25.58
N PHE A 54 9.82 -21.66 -24.70
CA PHE A 54 10.09 -22.85 -23.89
C PHE A 54 9.38 -24.12 -24.39
N GLY A 55 8.57 -24.01 -25.44
CA GLY A 55 7.68 -25.08 -25.87
C GLY A 55 6.43 -25.18 -25.01
N PHE A 56 5.46 -25.99 -25.46
CA PHE A 56 4.10 -25.99 -24.91
C PHE A 56 4.03 -26.31 -23.42
N VAL A 57 4.58 -27.46 -23.00
CA VAL A 57 4.46 -27.94 -21.62
C VAL A 57 5.22 -27.02 -20.65
N LEU A 58 6.51 -26.76 -20.93
CA LEU A 58 7.35 -25.95 -20.05
C LEU A 58 6.90 -24.48 -20.04
N GLY A 59 6.49 -23.95 -21.19
CA GLY A 59 5.94 -22.61 -21.31
C GLY A 59 4.68 -22.41 -20.48
N ILE A 60 3.74 -23.35 -20.50
CA ILE A 60 2.53 -23.30 -19.65
C ILE A 60 2.89 -23.34 -18.16
N ILE A 61 3.83 -24.20 -17.76
CA ILE A 61 4.28 -24.29 -16.37
C ILE A 61 4.87 -22.95 -15.92
N ILE A 62 5.80 -22.37 -16.69
CA ILE A 62 6.43 -21.09 -16.37
C ILE A 62 5.40 -19.95 -16.35
N ALA A 63 4.48 -19.92 -17.32
CA ALA A 63 3.39 -18.93 -17.36
C ALA A 63 2.50 -19.04 -16.12
N THR A 64 2.15 -20.25 -15.70
CA THR A 64 1.33 -20.51 -14.51
C THR A 64 2.03 -20.06 -13.24
N LEU A 65 3.32 -20.40 -13.08
CA LEU A 65 4.14 -19.95 -11.94
C LEU A 65 4.27 -18.42 -11.89
N THR A 66 4.32 -17.78 -13.05
CA THR A 66 4.34 -16.33 -13.18
C THR A 66 3.00 -15.70 -12.85
N PHE A 67 1.90 -16.27 -13.35
CA PHE A 67 0.53 -15.83 -13.09
C PHE A 67 0.19 -15.87 -11.60
N PHE A 68 0.53 -16.97 -10.92
CA PHE A 68 0.37 -17.10 -9.46
C PHE A 68 1.41 -16.31 -8.65
N GLN A 69 2.24 -15.51 -9.31
CA GLN A 69 3.29 -14.70 -8.68
C GLN A 69 4.27 -15.51 -7.82
N ILE A 70 4.38 -16.82 -8.05
CA ILE A 70 5.33 -17.70 -7.34
C ILE A 70 6.75 -17.28 -7.66
N VAL A 71 7.01 -16.90 -8.92
CA VAL A 71 8.29 -16.33 -9.36
C VAL A 71 8.60 -15.05 -8.58
N PHE A 72 7.60 -14.19 -8.40
CA PHE A 72 7.76 -12.94 -7.66
C PHE A 72 8.04 -13.18 -6.17
N ALA A 73 7.25 -14.06 -5.55
CA ALA A 73 7.39 -14.48 -4.17
C ALA A 73 8.74 -15.15 -3.88
N SER A 74 9.31 -15.86 -4.86
CA SER A 74 10.56 -16.60 -4.71
C SER A 74 11.79 -15.74 -5.02
N PHE A 75 11.77 -14.95 -6.09
CA PHE A 75 12.98 -14.28 -6.58
C PHE A 75 13.04 -12.78 -6.29
N LEU A 76 11.90 -12.09 -6.31
CA LEU A 76 11.86 -10.63 -6.23
C LEU A 76 11.70 -10.10 -4.80
N TRP A 77 11.30 -10.95 -3.86
CA TRP A 77 11.12 -10.56 -2.46
C TRP A 77 12.38 -9.96 -1.78
N PRO A 78 13.64 -10.39 -2.03
CA PRO A 78 14.81 -9.80 -1.37
C PRO A 78 15.05 -8.35 -1.78
N PHE A 79 14.68 -8.01 -3.02
CA PHE A 79 14.79 -6.64 -3.54
C PHE A 79 13.67 -5.73 -3.01
N LEU A 80 12.52 -6.31 -2.71
CA LEU A 80 11.36 -5.59 -2.17
C LEU A 80 11.38 -5.50 -0.65
N LEU A 81 12.08 -6.41 0.03
CA LEU A 81 12.12 -6.46 1.48
C LEU A 81 12.63 -5.14 2.10
N PRO A 82 13.71 -4.48 1.61
CA PRO A 82 14.14 -3.19 2.15
C PRO A 82 13.06 -2.12 2.01
N GLN A 83 12.33 -2.10 0.89
CA GLN A 83 11.25 -1.15 0.65
C GLN A 83 10.02 -1.46 1.51
N LEU A 84 9.66 -2.73 1.69
CA LEU A 84 8.61 -3.15 2.62
C LEU A 84 8.97 -2.78 4.07
N ILE A 85 10.23 -2.96 4.46
CA ILE A 85 10.72 -2.57 5.80
C ILE A 85 10.69 -1.05 5.96
N SER A 86 11.10 -0.28 4.95
CA SER A 86 11.05 1.18 5.03
C SER A 86 9.60 1.66 5.11
N VAL A 87 8.70 1.12 4.27
CA VAL A 87 7.27 1.42 4.31
C VAL A 87 6.68 1.06 5.67
N HIS A 88 7.04 -0.09 6.26
CA HIS A 88 6.52 -0.48 7.57
C HIS A 88 7.05 0.40 8.70
N LYS A 89 8.35 0.75 8.69
CA LYS A 89 8.95 1.67 9.66
C LYS A 89 8.39 3.10 9.53
N ASP A 90 8.14 3.55 8.32
CA ASP A 90 7.58 4.87 8.04
C ASP A 90 6.09 4.91 8.36
N GLN A 91 5.34 3.81 8.15
CA GLN A 91 3.96 3.65 8.61
C GLN A 91 3.88 3.70 10.15
N LEU A 92 4.83 3.10 10.86
CA LEU A 92 4.86 3.10 12.33
C LEU A 92 5.22 4.47 12.91
N SER A 93 5.99 5.29 12.20
CA SER A 93 6.56 6.54 12.72
C SER A 93 5.95 7.83 12.17
N SER A 94 5.29 7.81 11.02
CA SER A 94 4.89 9.06 10.34
C SER A 94 3.43 9.20 9.90
N LYS A 95 2.59 8.15 9.86
CA LYS A 95 1.24 8.26 9.25
C LYS A 95 0.20 7.29 9.81
N LEU A 96 -0.49 7.69 10.87
CA LEU A 96 -1.91 7.38 11.01
C LEU A 96 -2.65 8.14 9.87
N PHE A 97 -3.00 7.43 8.81
CA PHE A 97 -3.95 7.78 7.73
C PHE A 97 -3.62 8.82 6.64
N SER A 98 -2.80 9.85 6.83
CA SER A 98 -2.75 10.93 5.82
C SER A 98 -1.64 10.79 4.77
N LYS A 99 -2.02 10.82 3.48
CA LYS A 99 -1.21 10.60 2.26
C LYS A 99 -0.81 9.16 2.01
N LEU A 100 -1.79 8.33 1.63
CA LEU A 100 -1.52 7.40 0.54
C LEU A 100 -1.18 8.25 -0.69
N THR A 101 0.08 8.19 -1.11
CA THR A 101 0.52 8.91 -2.32
C THR A 101 -0.19 8.28 -3.51
N ASN A 102 -0.85 9.08 -4.35
CA ASN A 102 -1.43 8.59 -5.60
C ASN A 102 -0.41 7.78 -6.41
N ALA A 103 -0.88 6.75 -7.12
CA ALA A 103 -0.03 5.96 -8.00
C ALA A 103 0.70 6.88 -8.98
N ASN A 104 2.01 6.65 -9.19
CA ASN A 104 2.79 7.50 -10.10
C ASN A 104 2.22 7.38 -11.54
N PRO A 105 1.68 8.47 -12.13
CA PRO A 105 1.06 8.42 -13.46
C PRO A 105 2.04 7.99 -14.56
N PHE A 106 3.33 8.28 -14.39
CA PHE A 106 4.37 7.87 -15.32
C PHE A 106 4.56 6.36 -15.34
N ILE A 107 4.56 5.71 -14.16
CA ILE A 107 4.67 4.24 -14.06
C ILE A 107 3.45 3.59 -14.68
N TYR A 108 2.25 4.13 -14.41
CA TYR A 108 1.01 3.67 -15.00
C TYR A 108 1.02 3.77 -16.54
N GLY A 109 1.40 4.93 -17.09
CA GLY A 109 1.51 5.12 -18.54
C GLY A 109 2.59 4.23 -19.18
N SER A 110 3.75 4.11 -18.53
CA SER A 110 4.85 3.26 -18.99
C SER A 110 4.44 1.79 -19.08
N PHE A 111 3.57 1.32 -18.18
CA PHE A 111 3.04 -0.05 -18.22
C PHE A 111 2.26 -0.32 -19.52
N SER A 112 1.38 0.60 -19.92
CA SER A 112 0.61 0.47 -21.16
C SER A 112 1.51 0.45 -22.39
N PHE A 113 2.52 1.33 -22.46
CA PHE A 113 3.49 1.33 -23.56
C PHE A 113 4.34 0.07 -23.59
N LEU A 114 4.75 -0.45 -22.43
CA LEU A 114 5.48 -1.70 -22.31
C LEU A 114 4.67 -2.88 -22.85
N ILE A 115 3.37 -2.95 -22.58
CA ILE A 115 2.49 -4.01 -23.09
C ILE A 115 2.35 -3.93 -24.62
N ILE A 116 2.17 -2.73 -25.18
CA ILE A 116 2.10 -2.54 -26.63
C ILE A 116 3.42 -2.95 -27.29
N GLY A 117 4.55 -2.51 -26.74
CA GLY A 117 5.89 -2.86 -27.21
C GLY A 117 6.12 -4.37 -27.16
N LEU A 118 5.75 -5.03 -26.05
CA LEU A 118 5.81 -6.48 -25.93
C LEU A 118 4.92 -7.18 -26.95
N GLY A 119 3.71 -6.68 -27.21
CA GLY A 119 2.82 -7.23 -28.23
C GLY A 119 3.46 -7.21 -29.62
N LEU A 120 4.06 -6.09 -30.02
CA LEU A 120 4.78 -5.97 -31.29
C LEU A 120 6.00 -6.91 -31.36
N LEU A 121 6.79 -6.96 -30.29
CA LEU A 121 7.94 -7.86 -30.21
C LEU A 121 7.52 -9.33 -30.27
N THR A 122 6.37 -9.68 -29.69
CA THR A 122 5.81 -11.05 -29.74
C THR A 122 5.48 -11.43 -31.17
N ILE A 123 4.82 -10.53 -31.91
CA ILE A 123 4.48 -10.75 -33.32
C ILE A 123 5.76 -10.93 -34.14
N ILE A 124 6.76 -10.06 -33.96
CA ILE A 124 8.05 -10.19 -34.65
C ILE A 124 8.74 -11.52 -34.30
N ASN A 125 8.74 -11.87 -33.01
CA ASN A 125 9.37 -13.10 -32.52
C ASN A 125 8.73 -14.36 -33.12
N PHE A 126 7.43 -14.34 -33.37
CA PHE A 126 6.71 -15.43 -34.02
C PHE A 126 7.22 -15.73 -35.44
N PHE A 127 7.69 -14.72 -36.18
CA PHE A 127 8.21 -14.90 -37.54
C PHE A 127 9.71 -15.12 -37.59
N VAL A 128 10.46 -14.61 -36.61
CA VAL A 128 11.92 -14.62 -36.63
C VAL A 128 12.51 -15.79 -35.84
N SER A 129 11.87 -16.21 -34.75
CA SER A 129 12.44 -17.21 -33.85
C SER A 129 11.85 -18.59 -34.08
N ASP A 130 12.72 -19.60 -34.03
CA ASP A 130 12.31 -20.99 -34.08
C ASP A 130 11.53 -21.37 -32.81
N TYR A 131 10.45 -22.13 -33.00
CA TYR A 131 9.69 -22.66 -31.88
C TYR A 131 10.59 -23.51 -30.96
N SER A 132 10.51 -23.24 -29.65
CA SER A 132 11.24 -23.96 -28.60
C SER A 132 12.79 -23.84 -28.70
N SER A 133 13.29 -22.83 -29.40
CA SER A 133 14.72 -22.46 -29.50
C SER A 133 15.45 -22.43 -28.16
N LEU A 134 14.86 -21.78 -27.15
CA LEU A 134 15.43 -21.61 -25.81
C LEU A 134 15.49 -22.93 -25.05
N THR A 135 14.44 -23.77 -25.14
CA THR A 135 14.48 -25.11 -24.55
C THR A 135 15.53 -25.98 -25.23
N LYS A 136 15.67 -25.94 -26.55
CA LYS A 136 16.75 -26.67 -27.24
C LYS A 136 18.12 -26.22 -26.74
N THR A 137 18.34 -24.92 -26.66
CA THR A 137 19.58 -24.33 -26.14
C THR A 137 19.88 -24.77 -24.70
N ILE A 138 18.86 -24.76 -23.83
CA ILE A 138 19.00 -25.21 -22.43
C ILE A 138 19.28 -26.71 -22.38
N VAL A 139 18.55 -27.52 -23.14
CA VAL A 139 18.74 -28.98 -23.16
C VAL A 139 20.13 -29.35 -23.70
N GLU A 140 20.59 -28.69 -24.75
CA GLU A 140 21.96 -28.84 -25.26
C GLU A 140 23.01 -28.42 -24.22
N PHE A 141 22.76 -27.33 -23.49
CA PHE A 141 23.65 -26.88 -22.41
C PHE A 141 23.73 -27.88 -21.24
N PHE A 142 22.69 -28.66 -21.00
CA PHE A 142 22.63 -29.68 -19.95
C PHE A 142 22.83 -31.11 -20.48
N ASP A 143 23.58 -31.27 -21.57
CA ASP A 143 23.91 -32.57 -22.18
C ASP A 143 22.69 -33.47 -22.45
N GLY A 144 21.57 -32.88 -22.85
CA GLY A 144 20.32 -33.59 -23.12
C GLY A 144 19.46 -33.89 -21.89
N ASN A 145 19.95 -33.59 -20.68
CA ASN A 145 19.23 -33.91 -19.45
C ASN A 145 18.32 -32.76 -18.98
N TYR A 146 17.05 -32.84 -19.36
CA TYR A 146 16.02 -31.87 -18.94
C TYR A 146 15.63 -31.95 -17.46
N ILE A 147 15.94 -33.06 -16.77
CA ILE A 147 15.59 -33.24 -15.35
C ILE A 147 16.45 -32.31 -14.50
N THR A 148 17.73 -32.17 -14.83
CA THR A 148 18.69 -31.32 -14.11
C THR A 148 18.19 -29.86 -13.99
N PRO A 149 17.89 -29.11 -15.06
CA PRO A 149 17.42 -27.73 -14.95
C PRO A 149 16.08 -27.60 -14.23
N ILE A 150 15.17 -28.57 -14.38
CA ILE A 150 13.89 -28.58 -13.64
C ILE A 150 14.15 -28.69 -12.14
N LEU A 151 15.03 -29.61 -11.72
CA LEU A 151 15.41 -29.75 -10.32
C LEU A 151 16.08 -28.48 -9.77
N TRP A 152 16.90 -27.80 -10.56
CA TRP A 152 17.46 -26.50 -10.18
C TRP A 152 16.38 -25.44 -9.96
N ILE A 153 15.42 -25.30 -10.88
CA ILE A 153 14.33 -24.32 -10.77
C ILE A 153 13.48 -24.61 -9.52
N VAL A 154 13.07 -25.87 -9.33
CA VAL A 154 12.27 -26.28 -8.17
C VAL A 154 13.06 -26.09 -6.87
N GLY A 155 14.34 -26.50 -6.85
CA GLY A 155 15.22 -26.34 -5.70
C GLY A 155 15.38 -24.89 -5.30
N VAL A 156 15.65 -24.00 -6.25
CA VAL A 156 15.77 -22.55 -5.99
C VAL A 156 14.44 -21.98 -5.50
N ALA A 157 13.29 -22.36 -6.08
CA ALA A 157 11.99 -21.90 -5.63
C ALA A 157 11.67 -22.31 -4.18
N VAL A 158 11.97 -23.55 -3.80
CA VAL A 158 11.77 -24.06 -2.43
C VAL A 158 12.71 -23.35 -1.46
N VAL A 159 14.01 -23.30 -1.76
CA VAL A 159 15.03 -22.67 -0.91
C VAL A 159 14.70 -21.19 -0.69
N SER A 160 14.36 -20.46 -1.75
CA SER A 160 13.99 -19.05 -1.65
C SER A 160 12.76 -18.81 -0.77
N ASN A 161 11.74 -19.69 -0.82
CA ASN A 161 10.56 -19.57 0.04
C ASN A 161 10.87 -19.89 1.51
N VAL A 162 11.75 -20.86 1.78
CA VAL A 162 12.22 -21.17 3.14
C VAL A 162 13.01 -19.99 3.70
N ILE A 163 13.94 -19.43 2.94
CA ILE A 163 14.72 -18.23 3.34
C ILE A 163 13.77 -17.05 3.61
N ARG A 164 12.77 -16.84 2.75
CA ARG A 164 11.75 -15.80 2.94
C ARG A 164 10.97 -15.96 4.24
N SER A 165 10.46 -17.17 4.49
CA SER A 165 9.71 -17.48 5.72
C SER A 165 10.58 -17.29 6.97
N TYR A 166 11.83 -17.72 6.90
CA TYR A 166 12.80 -17.50 7.98
C TYR A 166 13.12 -16.01 8.19
N ALA A 167 13.36 -15.25 7.12
CA ALA A 167 13.62 -13.82 7.19
C ALA A 167 12.41 -13.07 7.77
N LEU A 168 11.20 -13.31 7.24
CA LEU A 168 9.97 -12.71 7.73
C LEU A 168 9.71 -13.05 9.20
N SER A 169 9.85 -14.31 9.60
CA SER A 169 9.67 -14.70 10.99
C SER A 169 10.69 -14.04 11.92
N LYS A 170 11.94 -13.87 11.48
CA LYS A 170 12.98 -13.17 12.26
C LYS A 170 12.72 -11.67 12.35
N PHE A 171 12.26 -11.03 11.28
CA PHE A 171 11.93 -9.60 11.29
C PHE A 171 10.65 -9.34 12.10
N LEU A 172 9.59 -10.10 11.87
CA LEU A 172 8.32 -9.97 12.62
C LEU A 172 8.47 -10.32 14.10
N LYS A 173 9.30 -11.30 14.48
CA LYS A 173 9.61 -11.57 15.90
C LYS A 173 10.46 -10.49 16.56
N ARG A 174 11.22 -9.70 15.78
CA ARG A 174 12.02 -8.61 16.34
C ARG A 174 11.14 -7.42 16.74
N ASP A 175 10.01 -7.26 16.04
CA ASP A 175 9.01 -6.22 16.29
C ASP A 175 7.78 -6.73 17.06
N SER A 176 7.73 -8.01 17.44
CA SER A 176 6.83 -8.50 18.50
C SER A 176 7.33 -7.97 19.85
N VAL A 177 7.26 -6.65 20.01
CA VAL A 177 7.09 -6.00 21.31
C VAL A 177 6.05 -6.83 22.04
N LYS A 178 6.40 -7.38 23.21
CA LYS A 178 5.41 -8.06 24.07
C LYS A 178 4.18 -7.19 24.07
N GLU A 179 3.06 -7.69 23.53
CA GLU A 179 1.81 -6.93 23.44
C GLU A 179 1.59 -6.28 24.80
N PRO A 180 1.72 -4.95 24.89
CA PRO A 180 1.57 -4.28 26.15
C PRO A 180 0.13 -4.50 26.55
N ARG A 181 -0.10 -5.34 27.56
CA ARG A 181 -1.44 -5.51 28.12
C ARG A 181 -1.96 -4.13 28.46
N VAL A 182 -2.95 -3.70 27.70
CA VAL A 182 -3.58 -2.41 27.87
C VAL A 182 -4.11 -2.35 29.30
N LYS A 183 -3.57 -1.43 30.09
CA LYS A 183 -4.09 -1.25 31.44
C LYS A 183 -5.47 -0.60 31.31
N ASN A 184 -6.47 -1.16 31.97
CA ASN A 184 -7.84 -0.61 31.96
C ASN A 184 -7.87 0.89 32.33
N SER A 185 -6.88 1.36 33.11
CA SER A 185 -6.71 2.78 33.47
C SER A 185 -6.45 3.71 32.28
N GLU A 186 -5.73 3.26 31.24
CA GLU A 186 -5.41 4.10 30.06
C GLU A 186 -6.65 4.33 29.19
N VAL A 187 -7.48 3.29 29.05
CA VAL A 187 -8.77 3.37 28.33
C VAL A 187 -9.77 4.22 29.11
N GLU A 188 -9.84 4.04 30.43
CA GLU A 188 -10.71 4.84 31.30
C GLU A 188 -10.34 6.33 31.25
N GLU A 189 -9.04 6.65 31.26
CA GLU A 189 -8.56 8.03 31.08
C GLU A 189 -8.93 8.59 29.70
N ALA A 190 -8.76 7.81 28.63
CA ALA A 190 -9.17 8.20 27.28
C ALA A 190 -10.67 8.49 27.20
N THR A 191 -11.52 7.62 27.76
CA THR A 191 -12.98 7.83 27.82
C THR A 191 -13.33 9.10 28.60
N LYS A 192 -12.64 9.38 29.71
CA LYS A 192 -12.85 10.62 30.46
C LYS A 192 -12.53 11.86 29.62
N ILE A 193 -11.42 11.85 28.88
CA ILE A 193 -11.05 12.97 27.99
C ILE A 193 -12.06 13.14 26.85
N LEU A 194 -12.62 12.04 26.32
CA LEU A 194 -13.69 12.10 25.31
C LEU A 194 -14.98 12.70 25.88
N ASN A 195 -15.36 12.37 27.11
CA ASN A 195 -16.50 13.00 27.78
C ASN A 195 -16.28 14.50 28.00
N GLU A 196 -15.08 14.92 28.44
CA GLU A 196 -14.73 16.34 28.55
C GLU A 196 -14.80 17.07 27.20
N ALA A 197 -14.39 16.41 26.11
CA ALA A 197 -14.50 16.95 24.77
C ALA A 197 -15.97 17.06 24.32
N GLU A 198 -16.81 16.06 24.61
CA GLU A 198 -18.25 16.11 24.35
C GLU A 198 -18.93 17.26 25.10
N GLU A 199 -18.60 17.47 26.38
CA GLU A 199 -19.11 18.62 27.15
C GLU A 199 -18.69 19.95 26.51
N LYS A 200 -17.47 20.03 25.98
CA LYS A 200 -16.92 21.24 25.33
C LYS A 200 -17.55 21.52 23.96
N PHE A 201 -17.85 20.48 23.19
CA PHE A 201 -18.26 20.59 21.78
C PHE A 201 -19.75 20.32 21.54
N GLY A 202 -20.45 19.78 22.53
CA GLY A 202 -21.86 19.42 22.45
C GLY A 202 -22.12 18.25 21.49
N THR A 203 -23.36 18.17 21.01
CA THR A 203 -23.88 17.06 20.19
C THR A 203 -23.16 16.90 18.85
N ASP A 204 -22.50 17.95 18.35
CA ASP A 204 -21.76 17.91 17.10
C ASP A 204 -20.50 17.04 17.19
N PHE A 205 -20.03 16.72 18.40
CA PHE A 205 -18.88 15.85 18.62
C PHE A 205 -19.16 14.36 18.46
N ASN A 206 -20.44 13.95 18.49
CA ASN A 206 -20.82 12.53 18.51
C ASN A 206 -20.21 11.73 17.36
N ILE A 207 -20.18 12.32 16.16
CA ILE A 207 -19.57 11.66 15.00
C ILE A 207 -18.07 11.48 15.18
N VAL A 208 -17.35 12.51 15.63
CA VAL A 208 -15.91 12.44 15.87
C VAL A 208 -15.61 11.42 16.96
N ARG A 209 -16.40 11.41 18.04
CA ARG A 209 -16.29 10.45 19.14
C ARG A 209 -16.39 9.01 18.64
N GLU A 210 -17.38 8.69 17.83
CA GLU A 210 -17.59 7.34 17.29
C GLU A 210 -16.34 6.85 16.51
N TYR A 211 -15.76 7.69 15.66
CA TYR A 211 -14.54 7.36 14.93
C TYR A 211 -13.32 7.23 15.83
N VAL A 212 -13.19 8.09 16.85
CA VAL A 212 -12.09 8.00 17.83
C VAL A 212 -12.19 6.72 18.63
N GLU A 213 -13.37 6.35 19.14
CA GLU A 213 -13.59 5.12 19.91
C GLU A 213 -13.28 3.87 19.06
N LYS A 214 -13.79 3.79 17.82
CA LYS A 214 -13.44 2.70 16.89
C LYS A 214 -11.94 2.64 16.60
N GLY A 215 -11.31 3.80 16.45
CA GLY A 215 -9.86 3.91 16.23
C GLY A 215 -9.05 3.41 17.42
N LEU A 216 -9.46 3.73 18.65
CA LEU A 216 -8.85 3.27 19.89
C LEU A 216 -9.01 1.75 20.06
N ASP A 217 -10.19 1.22 19.79
CA ASP A 217 -10.45 -0.22 19.89
C ASP A 217 -9.63 -1.01 18.86
N ALA A 218 -9.56 -0.53 17.62
CA ALA A 218 -8.81 -1.18 16.54
C ALA A 218 -7.28 -1.10 16.75
N ASN A 219 -6.78 -0.10 17.47
CA ASN A 219 -5.34 0.15 17.64
C ASN A 219 -4.92 0.16 19.12
N LYS A 220 -5.62 -0.61 19.95
CA LYS A 220 -5.47 -0.61 21.41
C LYS A 220 -4.03 -0.85 21.86
N ASP A 221 -3.35 -1.80 21.23
CA ASP A 221 -1.96 -2.15 21.57
C ASP A 221 -0.97 -1.04 21.20
N GLN A 222 -1.18 -0.38 20.06
CA GLN A 222 -0.35 0.75 19.63
C GLN A 222 -0.54 1.96 20.55
N PHE A 223 -1.79 2.24 20.93
CA PHE A 223 -2.12 3.26 21.91
C PHE A 223 -1.39 3.00 23.23
N SER A 224 -1.54 1.81 23.83
CA SER A 224 -0.84 1.47 25.07
C SER A 224 0.68 1.49 24.95
N ALA A 225 1.24 1.04 23.83
CA ALA A 225 2.69 1.10 23.59
C ALA A 225 3.21 2.55 23.60
N LEU A 226 2.44 3.50 23.06
CA LEU A 226 2.77 4.93 23.06
C LEU A 226 2.76 5.51 24.48
N ILE A 227 1.72 5.21 25.25
CA ILE A 227 1.58 5.71 26.64
C ILE A 227 2.68 5.13 27.53
N GLN A 228 2.99 3.83 27.41
CA GLN A 228 4.05 3.19 28.19
C GLN A 228 5.46 3.72 27.88
N LYS A 229 5.66 4.32 26.71
CA LYS A 229 6.89 5.03 26.34
C LYS A 229 6.96 6.47 26.89
N GLY A 230 6.00 6.87 27.73
CA GLY A 230 5.91 8.21 28.31
C GLY A 230 5.00 9.17 27.54
N GLY A 231 4.21 8.67 26.58
CA GLY A 231 3.18 9.46 25.91
C GLY A 231 2.06 9.88 26.86
N SER A 232 1.47 11.05 26.63
CA SER A 232 0.30 11.50 27.39
C SER A 232 -0.99 11.05 26.70
N VAL A 233 -1.90 10.42 27.45
CA VAL A 233 -3.23 10.01 26.94
C VAL A 233 -3.97 11.21 26.38
N ARG A 234 -3.97 12.33 27.11
CA ARG A 234 -4.61 13.57 26.68
C ARG A 234 -4.06 14.11 25.36
N LYS A 235 -2.73 14.13 25.18
CA LYS A 235 -2.12 14.54 23.90
C LYS A 235 -2.59 13.64 22.77
N TYR A 236 -2.51 12.32 22.97
CA TYR A 236 -2.93 11.35 21.96
C TYR A 236 -4.40 11.54 21.55
N ILE A 237 -5.31 11.63 22.52
CA ILE A 237 -6.75 11.78 22.24
C ILE A 237 -7.05 13.07 21.48
N TYR A 238 -6.46 14.21 21.88
CA TYR A 238 -6.65 15.45 21.13
C TYR A 238 -6.04 15.42 19.73
N THR A 239 -4.94 14.68 19.52
CA THR A 239 -4.37 14.44 18.19
C THR A 239 -5.31 13.61 17.33
N VAL A 240 -5.91 12.55 17.87
CA VAL A 240 -6.90 11.75 17.11
C VAL A 240 -8.16 12.56 16.83
N ILE A 241 -8.67 13.35 17.78
CA ILE A 241 -9.81 14.26 17.57
C ILE A 241 -9.50 15.26 16.44
N ALA A 242 -8.33 15.90 16.47
CA ALA A 242 -7.92 16.83 15.42
C ALA A 242 -7.89 16.12 14.06
N ASN A 243 -7.21 14.98 13.95
CA ASN A 243 -7.11 14.27 12.67
C ASN A 243 -8.49 13.83 12.14
N VAL A 244 -9.31 13.19 12.96
CA VAL A 244 -10.65 12.72 12.55
C VAL A 244 -11.55 13.88 12.12
N SER A 245 -11.58 14.97 12.89
CA SER A 245 -12.41 16.13 12.54
C SER A 245 -11.92 16.85 11.28
N GLY A 246 -10.61 16.94 11.07
CA GLY A 246 -10.00 17.48 9.85
C GLY A 246 -10.33 16.62 8.62
N ASP A 247 -10.12 15.31 8.70
CA ASP A 247 -10.40 14.37 7.61
C ASP A 247 -11.89 14.37 7.22
N LEU A 248 -12.78 14.37 8.22
CA LEU A 248 -14.23 14.48 7.96
C LEU A 248 -14.57 15.82 7.30
N ALA A 249 -14.03 16.94 7.79
CA ALA A 249 -14.28 18.26 7.21
C ALA A 249 -13.80 18.35 5.75
N GLU A 250 -12.72 17.67 5.37
CA GLU A 250 -12.17 17.66 4.01
C GLU A 250 -12.83 16.64 3.06
N SER A 251 -13.57 15.66 3.59
CA SER A 251 -14.06 14.48 2.84
C SER A 251 -15.00 14.75 1.65
N GLY A 252 -15.49 15.98 1.47
CA GLY A 252 -16.54 16.30 0.50
C GLY A 252 -17.96 15.99 1.01
N GLN A 253 -18.13 15.02 1.91
CA GLN A 253 -19.45 14.56 2.40
C GLN A 253 -20.26 15.66 3.10
N TYR A 254 -19.59 16.62 3.73
CA TYR A 254 -20.23 17.71 4.49
C TYR A 254 -20.26 19.04 3.71
N HIS A 255 -20.11 18.99 2.39
CA HIS A 255 -20.17 20.16 1.50
C HIS A 255 -21.53 20.27 0.79
N ILE A 256 -21.97 21.48 0.47
CA ILE A 256 -23.10 21.69 -0.47
C ILE A 256 -22.58 21.81 -1.90
N TYR A 257 -21.48 22.55 -2.07
CA TYR A 257 -20.82 22.77 -3.35
C TYR A 257 -19.30 22.80 -3.13
N ARG A 258 -18.54 22.79 -4.23
CA ARG A 258 -17.08 22.94 -4.23
C ARG A 258 -16.60 24.06 -3.33
N GLY A 259 -15.87 23.70 -2.28
CA GLY A 259 -15.29 24.66 -1.36
C GLY A 259 -16.23 25.30 -0.35
N VAL A 260 -17.48 24.83 -0.26
CA VAL A 260 -18.49 25.38 0.64
C VAL A 260 -19.07 24.28 1.53
N LEU A 261 -18.69 24.31 2.80
CA LEU A 261 -19.27 23.46 3.83
C LEU A 261 -20.77 23.76 3.98
N ASN A 262 -21.56 22.74 4.31
CA ASN A 262 -22.98 22.89 4.53
C ASN A 262 -23.25 23.60 5.87
N PRO A 263 -23.77 24.86 5.88
CA PRO A 263 -24.07 25.57 7.13
C PRO A 263 -25.26 24.96 7.88
N MET A 264 -26.09 24.14 7.23
CA MET A 264 -27.14 23.35 7.87
C MET A 264 -26.67 21.94 8.25
N GLY A 265 -25.44 21.57 7.90
CA GLY A 265 -24.82 20.29 8.22
C GLY A 265 -23.72 20.42 9.27
N GLN A 266 -23.00 19.33 9.52
CA GLN A 266 -21.95 19.27 10.54
C GLN A 266 -20.61 19.85 10.09
N GLY A 267 -20.46 20.27 8.82
CA GLY A 267 -19.18 20.67 8.23
C GLY A 267 -18.49 21.80 9.00
N GLU A 268 -19.22 22.88 9.33
CA GLU A 268 -18.66 23.98 10.11
C GLU A 268 -18.28 23.56 11.53
N SER A 269 -19.08 22.70 12.16
CA SER A 269 -18.81 22.18 13.50
C SER A 269 -17.57 21.30 13.53
N LEU A 270 -17.35 20.46 12.51
CA LEU A 270 -16.12 19.67 12.35
C LEU A 270 -14.88 20.58 12.27
N LEU A 271 -14.94 21.66 11.49
CA LEU A 271 -13.83 22.61 11.40
C LEU A 271 -13.57 23.35 12.74
N LYS A 272 -14.63 23.67 13.50
CA LYS A 272 -14.50 24.26 14.85
C LYS A 272 -13.87 23.27 15.84
N ILE A 273 -14.26 21.99 15.80
CA ILE A 273 -13.67 20.93 16.61
C ILE A 273 -12.18 20.79 16.28
N PHE A 274 -11.84 20.74 14.99
CA PHE A 274 -10.45 20.70 14.52
C PHE A 274 -9.61 21.85 15.09
N ASP A 275 -10.06 23.10 14.88
CA ASP A 275 -9.34 24.28 15.33
C ASP A 275 -9.12 24.29 16.86
N SER A 276 -10.15 23.86 17.60
CA SER A 276 -10.13 23.81 19.06
C SER A 276 -9.23 22.69 19.59
N ALA A 277 -9.23 21.52 18.96
CA ALA A 277 -8.32 20.43 19.28
C ALA A 277 -6.86 20.83 19.01
N MET A 278 -6.58 21.50 17.88
CA MET A 278 -5.25 22.05 17.60
C MET A 278 -4.80 23.08 18.63
N ASN A 279 -5.71 23.95 19.08
CA ASN A 279 -5.41 24.90 20.16
C ASN A 279 -5.08 24.18 21.48
N GLU A 280 -5.76 23.07 21.77
CA GLU A 280 -5.48 22.27 22.97
C GLU A 280 -4.11 21.58 22.85
N LEU A 281 -3.75 21.05 21.68
CA LEU A 281 -2.42 20.48 21.43
C LEU A 281 -1.30 21.52 21.59
N VAL A 282 -1.54 22.78 21.21
CA VAL A 282 -0.60 23.89 21.49
C VAL A 282 -0.43 24.12 22.99
N LYS A 283 -1.54 24.15 23.76
CA LYS A 283 -1.46 24.30 25.23
C LYS A 283 -0.73 23.15 25.90
N LEU A 284 -0.91 21.93 25.40
CA LEU A 284 -0.22 20.73 25.90
C LEU A 284 1.26 20.68 25.47
N GLY A 285 1.72 21.61 24.64
CA GLY A 285 3.08 21.62 24.09
C GLY A 285 3.37 20.42 23.18
N ASP A 286 2.33 19.85 22.56
CA ASP A 286 2.49 18.78 21.55
C ASP A 286 2.84 19.35 20.17
N THR A 287 2.39 20.58 19.90
CA THR A 287 2.74 21.33 18.70
C THR A 287 2.94 22.80 19.03
N ASP A 288 3.72 23.51 18.22
CA ASP A 288 3.86 24.96 18.36
C ASP A 288 2.73 25.70 17.64
N LYS A 289 2.55 26.97 18.01
CA LYS A 289 1.49 27.82 17.43
C LYS A 289 1.63 27.98 15.91
N LYS A 290 2.85 28.05 15.38
CA LYS A 290 3.09 28.24 13.93
C LYS A 290 2.67 26.99 13.15
N ASN A 291 3.01 25.81 13.66
CA ASN A 291 2.61 24.54 13.07
C ASN A 291 1.09 24.33 13.15
N ALA A 292 0.47 24.67 14.28
CA ALA A 292 -0.98 24.61 14.41
C ALA A 292 -1.69 25.51 13.38
N GLU A 293 -1.25 26.76 13.22
CA GLU A 293 -1.81 27.67 12.20
C GLU A 293 -1.54 27.18 10.77
N THR A 294 -0.39 26.55 10.53
CA THR A 294 -0.08 25.95 9.22
C THR A 294 -1.04 24.82 8.89
N GLN A 295 -1.31 23.92 9.84
CA GLN A 295 -2.28 22.82 9.63
C GLN A 295 -3.70 23.36 9.45
N LYS A 296 -4.15 24.30 10.28
CA LYS A 296 -5.44 24.99 10.13
C LYS A 296 -5.62 25.64 8.77
N LYS A 297 -4.58 26.24 8.22
CA LYS A 297 -4.59 26.81 6.88
C LYS A 297 -4.68 25.72 5.80
N ALA A 298 -3.89 24.66 5.94
CA ALA A 298 -3.92 23.53 5.02
C ALA A 298 -5.32 22.91 4.92
N ILE A 299 -5.99 22.70 6.06
CA ILE A 299 -7.37 22.16 6.08
C ILE A 299 -8.34 23.05 5.28
N ARG A 300 -8.25 24.37 5.49
CA ARG A 300 -9.09 25.35 4.77
C ARG A 300 -8.79 25.40 3.27
N GLU A 301 -7.54 25.18 2.86
CA GLU A 301 -7.16 25.11 1.45
C GLU A 301 -7.68 23.82 0.81
N ASN A 302 -7.62 22.69 1.52
CA ASN A 302 -8.16 21.42 1.07
C ASN A 302 -9.68 21.47 0.89
N ILE A 303 -10.42 22.00 1.88
CA ILE A 303 -11.87 22.23 1.79
C ILE A 303 -12.23 22.96 0.50
N LYS A 304 -11.51 24.04 0.16
CA LYS A 304 -11.73 24.82 -1.08
C LYS A 304 -11.56 23.98 -2.36
N SER A 305 -10.73 22.94 -2.32
CA SER A 305 -10.33 22.17 -3.49
C SER A 305 -11.17 20.91 -3.75
N VAL A 306 -11.70 20.26 -2.72
CA VAL A 306 -12.21 18.86 -2.79
C VAL A 306 -13.63 18.73 -3.34
N GLY A 307 -14.49 19.75 -3.19
CA GLY A 307 -15.86 19.62 -3.72
C GLY A 307 -16.00 19.85 -5.22
#